data_AF-A0A5C6FCF4-F1
#
_entry.id   AF-A0A5C6FCF4-F1
#
_cell.length_a   1.000
_cell.length_b   1.000
_cell.length_c   1.000
_cell.angle_alpha   90.00
_cell.angle_beta   90.00
_cell.angle_gamma   90.00
#
_symmetry.space_group_name_H-M   'P 1'
#
loop_
_entity.id
_entity.type
_entity.pdbx_description
1 polymer ?
#
loop_
_entity_poly.entity_id
_entity_poly.type
_entity_poly.pdbx_seq_one_letter_code
_entity_poly.pdbx_strand_id
1 'polypeptide(L)'
;MPFLFTCPECNTKTQVDDRFSGLAGQCVTCGAAIVMPKFATQSPALPSPQNVPTKRNFGWLAAVLVTVLLVGSLLFAAIRFGGQTMSTLATSREQTASIRNLEKIAAAMAAYAADHGTYPPPMIRDAKQQPMHSWRVLLLPYLGEDELYNRFNLQLPWDHPANRNAADFGMPKVYQHPSAIANGLYGQSSYFLVTGPGTLFPTQGALGPSDITDDPSQTILITEAVFNSPSSLWTEPIDLDIIRMQGNVGSGFGNEPGGLTAGGVAVVTTDGRGHFIPDTIDPAIFRALVTPQGGERLADDLLD
;
A
#
# COMPACT_ATOMS: atom_id res chain seq x y z
N MET A 1 -77.05 9.06 21.25
CA MET A 1 -77.06 8.19 20.04
C MET A 1 -78.36 8.51 19.33
N PRO A 2 -78.43 8.72 18.00
CA PRO A 2 -79.66 9.21 17.37
C PRO A 2 -80.85 8.26 17.62
N PHE A 3 -81.95 8.79 18.16
CA PHE A 3 -83.18 8.04 18.42
C PHE A 3 -84.13 8.15 17.24
N LEU A 4 -84.82 7.06 16.91
CA LEU A 4 -85.81 7.06 15.85
C LEU A 4 -87.18 7.48 16.41
N PHE A 5 -87.60 8.70 16.10
CA PHE A 5 -88.91 9.23 16.48
C PHE A 5 -89.92 9.03 15.33
N THR A 6 -91.16 8.64 15.65
CA THR A 6 -92.24 8.48 14.68
C THR A 6 -93.31 9.55 14.93
N CYS A 7 -93.61 10.37 13.92
CA CYS A 7 -94.65 11.39 14.05
C CYS A 7 -96.03 10.74 14.21
N PRO A 8 -96.83 11.12 15.22
CA PRO A 8 -98.14 10.49 15.47
C PRO A 8 -99.18 10.79 14.38
N GLU A 9 -99.03 11.91 13.65
CA GLU A 9 -100.01 12.35 12.65
C GLU A 9 -99.78 11.69 11.27
N CYS A 10 -98.52 11.58 10.83
CA CYS A 10 -98.19 11.09 9.48
C CYS A 10 -97.37 9.79 9.47
N ASN A 11 -97.00 9.27 10.65
CA ASN A 11 -96.17 8.07 10.82
C ASN A 11 -94.79 8.10 10.17
N THR A 12 -94.31 9.27 9.71
CA THR A 12 -92.94 9.43 9.23
C THR A 12 -91.96 9.21 10.38
N LYS A 13 -90.89 8.45 10.11
CA LYS A 13 -89.81 8.17 11.05
C LYS A 13 -88.60 9.05 10.76
N THR A 14 -88.13 9.78 11.76
CA THR A 14 -86.96 10.67 11.66
C THR A 14 -85.98 10.34 12.79
N GLN A 15 -84.69 10.27 12.46
CA GLN A 15 -83.65 10.18 13.48
C GLN A 15 -83.42 11.56 14.10
N VAL A 16 -83.52 11.65 15.43
CA VAL A 16 -83.35 12.89 16.17
C VAL A 16 -82.28 12.73 17.23
N ASP A 17 -81.45 13.76 17.38
CA ASP A 17 -80.33 13.82 18.32
C ASP A 17 -80.82 14.14 19.74
N ASP A 18 -80.06 13.69 20.75
CA ASP A 18 -80.41 13.72 22.17
C ASP A 18 -80.67 15.15 22.67
N ARG A 19 -80.04 16.14 22.02
CA ARG A 19 -80.21 17.58 22.32
C ARG A 19 -81.64 18.10 22.14
N PHE A 20 -82.47 17.42 21.35
CA PHE A 20 -83.86 17.82 21.09
C PHE A 20 -84.86 17.10 22.01
N SER A 21 -84.38 16.30 22.96
CA SER A 21 -85.16 15.63 24.00
C SER A 21 -86.01 16.64 24.79
N GLY A 22 -87.33 16.44 24.83
CA GLY A 22 -88.27 17.29 25.58
C GLY A 22 -88.64 18.63 24.94
N LEU A 23 -88.16 18.96 23.74
CA LEU A 23 -88.52 20.18 23.02
C LEU A 23 -89.72 19.99 22.08
N ALA A 24 -90.48 21.06 21.87
CA ALA A 24 -91.57 21.11 20.89
C ALA A 24 -91.07 21.67 19.55
N GLY A 25 -91.58 21.13 18.45
CA GLY A 25 -91.24 21.54 17.09
C GLY A 25 -92.31 21.14 16.08
N GLN A 26 -92.00 21.26 14.79
CA GLN A 26 -92.90 20.84 13.70
C GLN A 26 -92.32 19.65 12.94
N CYS A 27 -93.17 18.71 12.54
CA CYS A 27 -92.78 17.60 11.70
C CYS A 27 -92.35 18.11 10.33
N VAL A 28 -91.15 17.72 9.87
CA VAL A 28 -90.59 18.15 8.58
C VAL A 28 -91.44 17.70 7.39
N THR A 29 -92.22 16.61 7.52
CA THR A 29 -93.01 16.07 6.40
C THR A 29 -94.42 16.65 6.33
N CYS A 30 -95.14 16.73 7.45
CA CYS A 30 -96.55 17.17 7.45
C CYS A 30 -96.78 18.54 8.10
N GLY A 31 -95.76 19.15 8.71
CA GLY A 31 -95.87 20.46 9.38
C GLY A 31 -96.59 20.45 10.73
N ALA A 32 -97.15 19.31 11.15
CA ALA A 32 -97.86 19.21 12.42
C ALA A 32 -96.94 19.47 13.62
N ALA A 33 -97.48 20.12 14.66
CA ALA A 33 -96.75 20.36 15.91
C ALA A 33 -96.54 19.04 16.66
N ILE A 34 -95.29 18.73 17.01
CA ILE A 34 -94.88 17.52 17.73
C ILE A 34 -94.05 17.90 18.95
N VAL A 35 -94.16 17.12 20.02
CA VAL A 35 -93.33 17.26 21.22
C VAL A 35 -92.48 16.01 21.35
N MET A 36 -91.17 16.21 21.42
CA MET A 36 -90.22 15.10 21.55
C MET A 36 -90.28 14.54 22.98
N PRO A 37 -90.36 13.22 23.16
CA PRO A 37 -90.30 12.63 24.50
C PRO A 37 -88.95 12.94 25.17
N LYS A 38 -88.95 13.02 26.51
CA LYS A 38 -87.71 13.16 27.27
C LYS A 38 -86.96 11.82 27.27
N PHE A 39 -85.95 11.71 26.42
CA PHE A 39 -85.00 10.60 26.45
C PHE A 39 -84.01 10.84 27.58
N ALA A 40 -83.81 9.83 28.43
CA ALA A 40 -82.78 9.85 29.45
C ALA A 40 -81.41 9.75 28.77
N THR A 41 -80.54 10.73 28.98
CA THR A 41 -79.13 10.66 28.57
C THR A 41 -78.44 9.54 29.34
N GLN A 42 -78.30 8.37 28.73
CA GLN A 42 -77.27 7.43 29.15
C GLN A 42 -75.93 8.04 28.73
N SER A 43 -75.31 8.82 29.62
CA SER A 43 -73.87 9.01 29.58
C SER A 43 -73.25 7.60 29.56
N PRO A 44 -72.42 7.25 28.58
CA PRO A 44 -71.61 6.05 28.73
C PRO A 44 -70.77 6.29 29.98
N ALA A 45 -70.95 5.43 30.99
CA ALA A 45 -69.97 5.36 32.07
C ALA A 45 -68.61 5.19 31.40
N LEU A 46 -67.70 6.16 31.62
CA LEU A 46 -66.31 6.01 31.23
C LEU A 46 -65.85 4.66 31.79
N PRO A 47 -65.31 3.75 30.96
CA PRO A 47 -64.71 2.55 31.50
C PRO A 47 -63.64 2.99 32.49
N SER A 48 -63.71 2.47 33.72
CA SER A 48 -62.66 2.61 34.71
C SER A 48 -61.33 2.26 34.06
N PRO A 49 -60.24 3.00 34.32
CA PRO A 49 -58.96 2.73 33.68
C PRO A 49 -58.54 1.30 34.00
N GLN A 50 -58.75 0.40 33.03
CA GLN A 50 -58.15 -0.91 33.08
C GLN A 50 -56.66 -0.68 32.91
N ASN A 51 -55.90 -0.92 33.97
CA ASN A 51 -54.45 -1.02 33.89
C ASN A 51 -54.12 -2.17 32.95
N VAL A 52 -54.01 -1.87 31.65
CA VAL A 52 -53.33 -2.75 30.71
C VAL A 52 -51.88 -2.74 31.17
N PRO A 53 -51.30 -3.85 31.68
CA PRO A 53 -49.88 -3.90 31.90
C PRO A 53 -49.24 -3.78 30.52
N THR A 54 -48.77 -2.58 30.17
CA THR A 54 -47.81 -2.39 29.11
C THR A 54 -46.54 -3.10 29.57
N LYS A 55 -46.44 -4.41 29.27
CA LYS A 55 -45.16 -5.09 29.23
C LYS A 55 -44.33 -4.35 28.19
N ARG A 56 -43.57 -3.34 28.63
CA ARG A 56 -42.46 -2.78 27.85
C ARG A 56 -41.60 -3.99 27.50
N ASN A 57 -41.60 -4.39 26.22
CA ASN A 57 -40.83 -5.51 25.71
C ASN A 57 -39.34 -5.18 25.83
N PHE A 58 -38.80 -5.28 27.06
CA PHE A 58 -37.40 -5.05 27.39
C PHE A 58 -36.48 -5.98 26.60
N GLY A 59 -37.00 -7.14 26.15
CA GLY A 59 -36.31 -8.07 25.28
C GLY A 59 -35.93 -7.49 23.92
N TRP A 60 -36.69 -6.56 23.34
CA TRP A 60 -36.33 -5.96 22.05
C TRP A 60 -35.18 -4.95 22.19
N LEU A 61 -35.18 -4.14 23.26
CA LEU A 61 -34.07 -3.24 23.56
C LEU A 61 -32.77 -4.01 23.85
N ALA A 62 -32.87 -5.13 24.58
CA ALA A 62 -31.74 -6.02 24.81
C ALA A 62 -31.22 -6.67 23.51
N ALA A 63 -32.13 -7.11 22.61
CA ALA A 63 -31.74 -7.69 21.33
C ALA A 63 -31.03 -6.66 20.42
N VAL A 64 -31.53 -5.42 20.34
CA VAL A 64 -30.89 -4.33 19.58
C VAL A 64 -29.50 -4.03 20.15
N LEU A 65 -29.36 -3.92 21.48
CA LEU A 65 -28.07 -3.69 22.14
C LEU A 65 -27.06 -4.80 21.82
N VAL A 66 -27.47 -6.07 21.93
CA VAL A 66 -26.60 -7.22 21.62
C VAL A 66 -26.18 -7.21 20.15
N THR A 67 -27.08 -6.86 19.24
CA THR A 67 -26.78 -6.81 17.80
C THR A 67 -25.78 -5.68 17.50
N VAL A 68 -25.97 -4.51 18.10
CA VAL A 68 -25.03 -3.39 17.97
C VAL A 68 -23.66 -3.74 18.56
N LEU A 69 -23.60 -4.42 19.70
CA LEU A 69 -22.35 -4.89 20.30
C LEU A 69 -21.65 -5.93 19.42
N LEU A 70 -22.40 -6.88 18.84
CA LEU A 70 -21.84 -7.88 17.92
C LEU A 70 -21.29 -7.22 16.66
N VAL A 71 -22.06 -6.36 16.00
CA VAL A 71 -21.61 -5.61 14.81
C VAL A 71 -20.41 -4.73 15.14
N GLY A 72 -20.44 -4.03 16.27
CA GLY A 72 -19.32 -3.22 16.75
C GLY A 72 -18.07 -4.05 17.01
N SER A 73 -18.21 -5.23 17.63
CA SER A 73 -17.09 -6.15 17.86
C SER A 73 -16.51 -6.72 16.57
N LEU A 74 -17.36 -7.05 15.59
CA LEU A 74 -16.94 -7.53 14.27
C LEU A 74 -16.24 -6.43 13.47
N LEU A 75 -16.74 -5.20 13.49
CA LEU A 75 -16.09 -4.05 12.88
C LEU A 75 -14.75 -3.75 13.55
N PHE A 76 -14.70 -3.77 14.88
CA PHE A 76 -13.46 -3.58 15.64
C PHE A 76 -12.43 -4.66 15.30
N ALA A 77 -12.85 -5.93 15.25
CA ALA A 77 -11.99 -7.03 14.84
C ALA A 77 -11.53 -6.87 13.38
N ALA A 78 -12.41 -6.53 12.44
CA ALA A 78 -12.06 -6.32 11.04
C ALA A 78 -11.06 -5.15 10.86
N ILE A 79 -11.22 -4.06 11.58
CA ILE A 79 -10.30 -2.92 11.54
C ILE A 79 -8.94 -3.28 12.15
N ARG A 80 -8.93 -3.96 13.31
CA ARG A 80 -7.69 -4.32 14.02
C ARG A 80 -6.91 -5.43 13.33
N PHE A 81 -7.59 -6.50 12.91
CA PHE A 81 -6.96 -7.64 12.26
C PHE A 81 -6.73 -7.40 10.77
N GLY A 82 -7.66 -6.73 10.07
CA GLY A 82 -7.52 -6.42 8.65
C GLY A 82 -6.38 -5.44 8.34
N GLY A 83 -6.11 -4.48 9.24
CA GLY A 83 -5.01 -3.53 9.08
C GLY A 83 -3.62 -4.19 9.06
N GLN A 84 -3.40 -5.21 9.90
CA GLN A 84 -2.13 -5.95 9.96
C GLN A 84 -1.93 -6.89 8.76
N THR A 85 -3.01 -7.43 8.20
CA THR A 85 -2.92 -8.26 6.99
C THR A 85 -2.62 -7.40 5.75
N MET A 86 -3.10 -6.15 5.70
CA MET A 86 -2.84 -5.27 4.56
C MET A 86 -1.40 -4.72 4.54
N SER A 87 -0.81 -4.40 5.71
CA SER A 87 0.57 -3.91 5.77
C SER A 87 1.59 -4.97 5.38
N THR A 88 1.41 -6.21 5.85
CA THR A 88 2.28 -7.34 5.49
C THR A 88 2.23 -7.68 4.01
N LEU A 89 1.05 -7.64 3.40
CA LEU A 89 0.88 -7.82 1.96
C LEU A 89 1.53 -6.70 1.13
N ALA A 90 1.50 -5.46 1.61
CA ALA A 90 2.14 -4.34 0.92
C ALA A 90 3.67 -4.50 0.91
N THR A 91 4.28 -4.82 2.06
CA THR A 91 5.73 -5.06 2.18
C THR A 91 6.19 -6.24 1.32
N SER A 92 5.44 -7.35 1.31
CA SER A 92 5.79 -8.52 0.47
C SER A 92 5.78 -8.18 -1.04
N ARG A 93 4.82 -7.34 -1.48
CA ARG A 93 4.75 -6.89 -2.88
C ARG A 93 5.91 -5.98 -3.25
N GLU A 94 6.28 -5.08 -2.35
CA GLU A 94 7.42 -4.18 -2.49
C GLU A 94 8.73 -4.96 -2.62
N GLN A 95 8.99 -5.87 -1.67
CA GLN A 95 10.14 -6.78 -1.70
C GLN A 95 10.21 -7.55 -3.03
N THR A 96 9.10 -8.19 -3.43
CA THR A 96 9.04 -8.95 -4.69
C THR A 96 9.31 -8.07 -5.92
N ALA A 97 8.80 -6.84 -5.92
CA ALA A 97 9.02 -5.91 -7.02
C ALA A 97 10.47 -5.39 -7.04
N SER A 98 11.09 -5.16 -5.87
CA SER A 98 12.50 -4.79 -5.76
C SER A 98 13.41 -5.91 -6.27
N ILE A 99 13.15 -7.15 -5.85
CA ILE A 99 13.84 -8.35 -6.34
C ILE A 99 13.74 -8.47 -7.87
N ARG A 100 12.54 -8.32 -8.46
CA ARG A 100 12.38 -8.38 -9.92
C ARG A 100 13.15 -7.29 -10.67
N ASN A 101 13.31 -6.11 -10.07
CA ASN A 101 14.15 -5.06 -10.66
C ASN A 101 15.61 -5.49 -10.65
N LEU A 102 16.10 -5.99 -9.52
CA LEU A 102 17.46 -6.50 -9.37
C LEU A 102 17.76 -7.66 -10.34
N GLU A 103 16.86 -8.62 -10.48
CA GLU A 103 16.99 -9.73 -11.43
C GLU A 103 17.11 -9.23 -12.89
N LYS A 104 16.33 -8.22 -13.27
CA LYS A 104 16.44 -7.60 -14.60
C LYS A 104 17.77 -6.86 -14.79
N ILE A 105 18.25 -6.17 -13.77
CA ILE A 105 19.55 -5.51 -13.82
C ILE A 105 20.66 -6.55 -13.92
N ALA A 106 20.59 -7.64 -13.15
CA ALA A 106 21.56 -8.73 -13.19
C ALA A 106 21.59 -9.41 -14.56
N ALA A 107 20.43 -9.62 -15.20
CA ALA A 107 20.37 -10.13 -16.57
C ALA A 107 21.08 -9.19 -17.56
N ALA A 108 20.91 -7.87 -17.42
CA ALA A 108 21.62 -6.88 -18.24
C ALA A 108 23.13 -6.85 -17.94
N MET A 109 23.54 -6.98 -16.67
CA MET A 109 24.94 -7.13 -16.27
C MET A 109 25.60 -8.35 -16.89
N ALA A 110 24.90 -9.49 -16.88
CA ALA A 110 25.39 -10.73 -17.46
C ALA A 110 25.52 -10.61 -18.99
N ALA A 111 24.57 -9.95 -19.66
CA ALA A 111 24.65 -9.69 -21.09
C ALA A 111 25.82 -8.75 -21.44
N TYR A 112 26.03 -7.69 -20.65
CA TYR A 112 27.22 -6.85 -20.78
C TYR A 112 28.51 -7.65 -20.60
N ALA A 113 28.58 -8.49 -19.56
CA ALA A 113 29.75 -9.31 -19.29
C ALA A 113 30.02 -10.35 -20.40
N ALA A 114 28.98 -10.86 -21.06
CA ALA A 114 29.14 -11.75 -22.21
C ALA A 114 29.82 -11.04 -23.40
N ASP A 115 29.51 -9.76 -23.62
CA ASP A 115 30.08 -8.97 -24.73
C ASP A 115 31.46 -8.37 -24.40
N HIS A 116 31.72 -8.04 -23.13
CA HIS A 116 32.91 -7.31 -22.69
C HIS A 116 33.91 -8.14 -21.86
N GLY A 117 33.54 -9.35 -21.43
CA GLY A 117 34.36 -10.23 -20.58
C GLY A 117 34.36 -9.90 -19.09
N THR A 118 33.98 -8.68 -18.72
CA THR A 118 33.84 -8.23 -17.32
C THR A 118 32.48 -7.58 -17.09
N TYR A 119 32.04 -7.50 -15.83
CA TYR A 119 30.91 -6.62 -15.49
C TYR A 119 31.22 -5.15 -15.87
N PRO A 120 30.20 -4.30 -16.07
CA PRO A 120 30.44 -2.89 -16.37
C PRO A 120 31.20 -2.22 -15.21
N PRO A 121 32.18 -1.37 -15.50
CA PRO A 121 32.88 -0.63 -14.46
C PRO A 121 31.90 0.27 -13.70
N PRO A 122 32.01 0.41 -12.36
CA PRO A 122 31.11 1.28 -11.60
C PRO A 122 31.10 2.72 -12.12
N MET A 123 32.28 3.17 -12.58
CA MET A 123 32.52 4.48 -13.15
C MET A 123 33.57 4.39 -14.26
N ILE A 124 33.26 4.94 -15.43
CA ILE A 124 34.27 5.25 -16.45
C ILE A 124 34.94 6.57 -16.09
N ARG A 125 36.27 6.62 -16.21
CA ARG A 125 37.06 7.84 -16.05
C ARG A 125 37.79 8.19 -17.35
N ASP A 126 37.97 9.47 -17.62
CA ASP A 126 38.82 9.93 -18.73
C ASP A 126 40.32 9.85 -18.37
N ALA A 127 41.18 10.25 -19.31
CA ALA A 127 42.63 10.31 -19.09
C ALA A 127 43.05 11.25 -17.95
N LYS A 128 42.19 12.20 -17.54
CA LYS A 128 42.41 13.14 -16.43
C LYS A 128 41.74 12.65 -15.13
N GLN A 129 41.27 11.41 -15.09
CA GLN A 129 40.56 10.81 -13.95
C GLN A 129 39.19 11.43 -13.65
N GLN A 130 38.64 12.23 -14.57
CA GLN A 130 37.32 12.82 -14.43
C GLN A 130 36.23 11.75 -14.52
N PRO A 131 35.24 11.72 -13.61
CA PRO A 131 34.11 10.79 -13.69
C PRO A 131 33.27 11.08 -14.94
N MET A 132 33.19 10.10 -15.83
CA MET A 132 32.48 10.21 -17.10
C MET A 132 31.07 9.64 -16.99
N HIS A 133 30.90 8.34 -16.77
CA HIS A 133 29.58 7.68 -16.78
C HIS A 133 29.49 6.58 -15.75
N SER A 134 28.28 6.35 -15.23
CA SER A 134 27.94 5.22 -14.37
C SER A 134 27.68 3.96 -15.20
N TRP A 135 27.91 2.79 -14.60
CA TRP A 135 27.45 1.50 -15.10
C TRP A 135 25.97 1.50 -15.51
N ARG A 136 25.12 2.29 -14.83
CA ARG A 136 23.69 2.43 -15.13
C ARG A 136 23.42 2.96 -16.54
N VAL A 137 24.27 3.86 -17.05
CA VAL A 137 24.16 4.36 -18.42
C VAL A 137 24.66 3.31 -19.42
N LEU A 138 25.72 2.57 -19.07
CA LEU A 138 26.29 1.52 -19.94
C LEU A 138 25.34 0.34 -20.16
N LEU A 139 24.46 0.07 -19.20
CA LEU A 139 23.48 -1.02 -19.29
C LEU A 139 22.24 -0.68 -20.13
N LEU A 140 22.00 0.57 -20.51
CA LEU A 140 20.77 0.96 -21.21
C LEU A 140 20.49 0.12 -22.47
N PRO A 141 21.47 -0.17 -23.37
CA PRO A 141 21.21 -1.03 -24.54
C PRO A 141 20.77 -2.45 -24.14
N TYR A 142 21.34 -3.00 -23.07
CA TYR A 142 21.00 -4.32 -22.55
C TYR A 142 19.65 -4.37 -21.82
N LEU A 143 19.09 -3.20 -21.49
CA LEU A 143 17.74 -3.03 -20.93
C LEU A 143 16.69 -2.69 -22.02
N GLY A 144 17.09 -2.59 -23.29
CA GLY A 144 16.23 -2.18 -24.40
C GLY A 144 15.96 -0.67 -24.46
N GLU A 145 16.83 0.14 -23.85
CA GLU A 145 16.71 1.60 -23.75
C GLU A 145 17.66 2.31 -24.74
N ASP A 146 17.81 1.77 -25.96
CA ASP A 146 18.72 2.30 -27.00
C ASP A 146 18.45 3.77 -27.35
N GLU A 147 17.17 4.16 -27.42
CA GLU A 147 16.79 5.55 -27.70
C GLU A 147 17.25 6.53 -26.60
N LEU A 148 17.24 6.09 -25.34
CA LEU A 148 17.72 6.88 -24.23
C LEU A 148 19.26 6.92 -24.24
N TYR A 149 19.91 5.78 -24.47
CA TYR A 149 21.36 5.69 -24.57
C TYR A 149 21.92 6.66 -25.62
N ASN A 150 21.30 6.72 -26.79
CA ASN A 150 21.69 7.61 -27.89
C ASN A 150 21.52 9.12 -27.58
N ARG A 151 20.81 9.49 -26.51
CA ARG A 151 20.70 10.88 -26.06
C ARG A 151 21.89 11.30 -25.17
N PHE A 152 22.64 10.35 -24.62
CA PHE A 152 23.84 10.67 -23.84
C PHE A 152 25.04 10.89 -24.76
N ASN A 153 25.72 12.02 -24.56
CA ASN A 153 27.03 12.23 -25.14
C ASN A 153 28.10 11.63 -24.21
N LEU A 154 28.57 10.43 -24.57
CA LEU A 154 29.52 9.68 -23.77
C LEU A 154 30.93 10.30 -23.71
N GLN A 155 31.22 11.28 -24.57
CA GLN A 155 32.48 12.04 -24.54
C GLN A 155 32.46 13.19 -23.52
N LEU A 156 31.31 13.42 -22.87
CA LEU A 156 31.13 14.44 -21.85
C LEU A 156 30.83 13.79 -20.50
N PRO A 157 31.17 14.45 -19.37
CA PRO A 157 30.81 13.97 -18.04
C PRO A 157 29.29 13.75 -17.85
N TRP A 158 28.93 12.87 -16.92
CA TRP A 158 27.56 12.49 -16.61
C TRP A 158 26.67 13.67 -16.20
N ASP A 159 27.25 14.67 -15.53
CA ASP A 159 26.56 15.86 -15.01
C ASP A 159 26.57 17.05 -15.97
N HIS A 160 27.22 16.91 -17.14
CA HIS A 160 27.34 17.95 -18.14
C HIS A 160 25.95 18.41 -18.64
N PRO A 161 25.71 19.72 -18.88
CA PRO A 161 24.41 20.24 -19.32
C PRO A 161 23.80 19.55 -20.53
N ALA A 162 24.62 19.06 -21.46
CA ALA A 162 24.17 18.29 -22.63
C ALA A 162 23.52 16.95 -22.27
N ASN A 163 23.91 16.32 -21.16
CA ASN A 163 23.39 15.04 -20.69
C ASN A 163 22.23 15.22 -19.69
N ARG A 164 22.00 16.43 -19.19
CA ARG A 164 21.01 16.72 -18.13
C ARG A 164 19.60 16.34 -18.51
N ASN A 165 19.14 16.67 -19.72
CA ASN A 165 17.77 16.37 -20.12
C ASN A 165 17.47 14.85 -20.08
N ALA A 166 18.41 14.02 -20.54
CA ALA A 166 18.28 12.56 -20.47
C ALA A 166 18.40 12.05 -19.02
N ALA A 167 19.28 12.63 -18.21
CA ALA A 167 19.40 12.25 -16.80
C ALA A 167 18.16 12.62 -15.97
N ASP A 168 17.62 13.83 -16.13
CA ASP A 168 16.52 14.36 -15.30
C ASP A 168 15.18 13.66 -15.58
N PHE A 169 14.92 13.27 -16.83
CA PHE A 169 13.61 12.76 -17.27
C PHE A 169 13.63 11.33 -17.83
N GLY A 170 14.83 10.75 -17.99
CA GLY A 170 15.00 9.47 -18.67
C GLY A 170 15.23 8.28 -17.76
N MET A 171 15.09 8.39 -16.43
CA MET A 171 15.39 7.27 -15.53
C MET A 171 14.55 6.02 -15.88
N PRO A 172 15.18 4.90 -16.28
CA PRO A 172 14.47 3.64 -16.44
C PRO A 172 13.81 3.19 -15.15
N LYS A 173 12.57 2.69 -15.24
CA LYS A 173 11.80 2.22 -14.07
C LYS A 173 12.51 1.10 -13.29
N VAL A 174 13.35 0.32 -13.96
CA VAL A 174 14.11 -0.77 -13.32
C VAL A 174 15.08 -0.26 -12.26
N TYR A 175 15.56 0.99 -12.35
CA TYR A 175 16.45 1.58 -11.35
C TYR A 175 15.72 2.19 -10.15
N GLN A 176 14.39 2.26 -10.20
CA GLN A 176 13.56 2.87 -9.18
C GLN A 176 12.96 1.81 -8.27
N HIS A 177 13.21 1.93 -6.96
CA HIS A 177 12.51 1.11 -5.97
C HIS A 177 11.00 1.42 -5.98
N PRO A 178 10.12 0.42 -5.78
CA PRO A 178 8.67 0.63 -5.72
C PRO A 178 8.21 1.71 -4.72
N SER A 179 8.94 1.87 -3.62
CA SER A 179 8.65 2.89 -2.59
C SER A 179 9.53 4.13 -2.66
N ALA A 180 10.39 4.28 -3.68
CA ALA A 180 11.29 5.43 -3.81
C ALA A 180 10.52 6.76 -3.75
N ILE A 181 9.41 6.86 -4.51
CA ILE A 181 8.57 8.07 -4.57
C ILE A 181 7.92 8.38 -3.22
N ALA A 182 7.40 7.36 -2.54
CA ALA A 182 6.78 7.53 -1.21
C ALA A 182 7.80 8.02 -0.16
N ASN A 183 9.09 7.69 -0.35
CA ASN A 183 10.20 8.12 0.49
C ASN A 183 10.89 9.40 -0.02
N GLY A 184 10.35 10.07 -1.04
CA GLY A 184 10.90 11.33 -1.56
C GLY A 184 12.15 11.19 -2.43
N LEU A 185 12.48 9.97 -2.88
CA LEU A 185 13.65 9.68 -3.71
C LEU A 185 13.31 9.81 -5.20
N TYR A 186 13.17 11.05 -5.66
CA TYR A 186 12.89 11.37 -7.06
C TYR A 186 14.18 11.39 -7.87
N GLY A 187 14.18 10.74 -9.04
CA GLY A 187 15.29 10.77 -10.00
C GLY A 187 16.55 10.01 -9.57
N GLN A 188 16.52 9.34 -8.42
CA GLN A 188 17.65 8.60 -7.85
C GLN A 188 17.49 7.10 -8.06
N SER A 189 18.61 6.43 -8.30
CA SER A 189 18.64 4.96 -8.30
C SER A 189 18.54 4.42 -6.88
N SER A 190 17.98 3.23 -6.74
CA SER A 190 17.86 2.52 -5.46
C SER A 190 18.74 1.28 -5.35
N TYR A 191 19.50 0.99 -6.40
CA TYR A 191 20.29 -0.24 -6.54
C TYR A 191 21.74 0.12 -6.80
N PHE A 192 22.64 -0.44 -6.02
CA PHE A 192 24.03 -0.03 -5.94
C PHE A 192 24.96 -1.23 -5.95
N LEU A 193 26.14 -1.03 -6.54
CA LEU A 193 27.25 -1.96 -6.46
C LEU A 193 27.95 -1.83 -5.10
N VAL A 194 28.72 -2.85 -4.74
CA VAL A 194 29.69 -2.77 -3.63
C VAL A 194 31.09 -2.74 -4.23
N THR A 195 31.75 -1.61 -4.07
CA THR A 195 33.02 -1.26 -4.72
C THR A 195 34.17 -1.25 -3.72
N GLY A 196 35.38 -1.43 -4.21
CA GLY A 196 36.61 -1.36 -3.43
C GLY A 196 37.39 -2.68 -3.37
N PRO A 197 38.49 -2.73 -2.61
CA PRO A 197 39.38 -3.88 -2.57
C PRO A 197 38.64 -5.16 -2.15
N GLY A 198 38.84 -6.24 -2.90
CA GLY A 198 38.27 -7.56 -2.60
C GLY A 198 36.82 -7.77 -3.02
N THR A 199 36.16 -6.80 -3.67
CA THR A 199 34.82 -6.98 -4.23
C THR A 199 34.88 -7.35 -5.72
N LEU A 200 33.71 -7.54 -6.36
CA LEU A 200 33.60 -7.66 -7.82
C LEU A 200 34.05 -6.40 -8.57
N PHE A 201 34.20 -5.27 -7.87
CA PHE A 201 34.50 -3.97 -8.46
C PHE A 201 35.69 -3.29 -7.74
N PRO A 202 36.91 -3.88 -7.84
CA PRO A 202 38.10 -3.28 -7.28
C PRO A 202 38.52 -2.01 -8.02
N THR A 203 39.39 -1.21 -7.41
CA THR A 203 39.85 0.08 -7.94
C THR A 203 40.56 -0.02 -9.29
N GLN A 204 41.12 -1.19 -9.61
CA GLN A 204 41.85 -1.46 -10.86
C GLN A 204 40.95 -1.85 -12.05
N GLY A 205 39.65 -2.08 -11.83
CA GLY A 205 38.71 -2.49 -12.88
C GLY A 205 37.75 -3.57 -12.40
N ALA A 206 36.56 -3.63 -12.99
CA ALA A 206 35.56 -4.66 -12.66
C ALA A 206 36.06 -6.07 -13.01
N LEU A 207 35.70 -7.04 -12.17
CA LEU A 207 35.90 -8.45 -12.44
C LEU A 207 34.81 -8.98 -13.37
N GLY A 208 35.05 -10.14 -13.98
CA GLY A 208 34.07 -10.88 -14.78
C GLY A 208 33.55 -12.14 -14.10
N PRO A 209 32.53 -12.80 -14.67
CA PRO A 209 32.00 -14.06 -14.15
C PRO A 209 33.06 -15.17 -14.01
N SER A 210 34.11 -15.17 -14.85
CA SER A 210 35.20 -16.14 -14.80
C SER A 210 36.17 -15.94 -13.63
N ASP A 211 36.15 -14.77 -12.99
CA ASP A 211 37.03 -14.43 -11.88
C ASP A 211 36.40 -14.79 -10.51
N ILE A 212 35.17 -15.27 -10.49
CA ILE A 212 34.45 -15.66 -9.27
C ILE A 212 34.90 -17.08 -8.89
N THR A 213 35.49 -17.22 -7.71
CA THR A 213 35.92 -18.54 -7.19
C THR A 213 35.02 -19.07 -6.08
N ASP A 214 34.30 -18.18 -5.40
CA ASP A 214 33.30 -18.54 -4.40
C ASP A 214 31.98 -18.95 -5.09
N ASP A 215 30.99 -19.38 -4.32
CA ASP A 215 29.71 -19.83 -4.87
C ASP A 215 28.98 -18.65 -5.55
N PRO A 216 28.68 -18.71 -6.86
CA PRO A 216 27.97 -17.64 -7.56
C PRO A 216 26.57 -17.33 -7.01
N SER A 217 25.93 -18.33 -6.39
CA SER A 217 24.62 -18.22 -5.75
C SER A 217 24.69 -17.59 -4.35
N GLN A 218 25.89 -17.40 -3.80
CA GLN A 218 26.15 -16.73 -2.53
C GLN A 218 27.10 -15.53 -2.67
N THR A 219 27.32 -15.06 -3.91
CA THR A 219 28.10 -13.86 -4.19
C THR A 219 27.16 -12.75 -4.67
N ILE A 220 26.97 -11.71 -3.87
CA ILE A 220 26.10 -10.56 -4.17
C ILE A 220 26.73 -9.73 -5.29
N LEU A 221 25.95 -9.49 -6.35
CA LEU A 221 26.29 -8.63 -7.48
C LEU A 221 25.82 -7.18 -7.25
N ILE A 222 24.55 -7.00 -6.88
CA ILE A 222 23.92 -5.69 -6.65
C ILE A 222 23.05 -5.78 -5.39
N THR A 223 23.03 -4.70 -4.61
CA THR A 223 22.17 -4.55 -3.43
C THR A 223 21.29 -3.32 -3.55
N GLU A 224 20.08 -3.40 -3.00
CA GLU A 224 19.30 -2.21 -2.68
C GLU A 224 20.00 -1.39 -1.59
N ALA A 225 19.94 -0.07 -1.68
CA ALA A 225 20.37 0.84 -0.61
C ALA A 225 19.71 2.21 -0.72
N VAL A 226 19.75 2.97 0.38
CA VAL A 226 19.46 4.41 0.37
C VAL A 226 20.77 5.19 0.44
N PHE A 227 21.19 5.73 -0.70
CA PHE A 227 22.39 6.54 -0.79
C PHE A 227 22.03 8.03 -0.88
N ASN A 228 22.75 8.88 -0.14
CA ASN A 228 22.60 10.33 -0.28
C ASN A 228 23.36 10.81 -1.52
N SER A 229 22.72 10.76 -2.69
CA SER A 229 23.26 11.32 -3.94
C SER A 229 23.18 12.85 -3.90
N PRO A 230 24.32 13.57 -3.90
CA PRO A 230 24.32 15.03 -3.88
C PRO A 230 23.59 15.65 -5.07
N SER A 231 23.61 14.97 -6.22
CA SER A 231 22.97 15.45 -7.45
C SER A 231 21.50 15.02 -7.58
N SER A 232 21.07 14.03 -6.77
CA SER A 232 19.81 13.33 -6.91
C SER A 232 19.57 12.74 -8.31
N LEU A 233 20.64 12.41 -9.04
CA LEU A 233 20.57 11.80 -10.37
C LEU A 233 20.96 10.32 -10.34
N TRP A 234 20.15 9.49 -10.98
CA TRP A 234 20.42 8.07 -11.21
C TRP A 234 21.65 7.82 -12.08
N THR A 235 22.11 8.81 -12.85
CA THR A 235 23.32 8.70 -13.68
C THR A 235 24.60 8.97 -12.91
N GLU A 236 24.50 9.44 -11.66
CA GLU A 236 25.66 9.72 -10.82
C GLU A 236 26.46 8.43 -10.60
N PRO A 237 27.76 8.41 -10.92
CA PRO A 237 28.62 7.25 -10.75
C PRO A 237 29.05 7.08 -9.29
N ILE A 238 28.07 6.80 -8.43
CA ILE A 238 28.28 6.55 -7.00
C ILE A 238 27.65 5.21 -6.60
N ASP A 239 28.36 4.49 -5.75
CA ASP A 239 28.02 3.16 -5.26
C ASP A 239 28.59 2.98 -3.84
N LEU A 240 28.28 1.85 -3.19
CA LEU A 240 28.72 1.57 -1.82
C LEU A 240 30.20 1.23 -1.79
N ASP A 241 30.93 1.75 -0.81
CA ASP A 241 32.37 1.50 -0.62
C ASP A 241 32.57 0.47 0.50
N ILE A 242 33.16 -0.69 0.18
CA ILE A 242 33.39 -1.78 1.15
C ILE A 242 34.25 -1.35 2.35
N ILE A 243 35.13 -0.35 2.18
CA ILE A 243 36.00 0.14 3.25
C ILE A 243 35.19 0.93 4.28
N ARG A 244 34.12 1.59 3.83
CA ARG A 244 33.23 2.41 4.68
C ARG A 244 32.00 1.64 5.16
N MET A 245 31.77 0.45 4.61
CA MET A 245 30.65 -0.43 4.93
C MET A 245 30.96 -1.28 6.16
N GLN A 246 30.02 -1.32 7.10
CA GLN A 246 30.06 -2.22 8.25
C GLN A 246 29.34 -3.53 7.95
N GLY A 247 28.36 -3.51 7.03
CA GLY A 247 27.51 -4.66 6.69
C GLY A 247 26.20 -4.66 7.48
N ASN A 248 25.82 -3.51 8.05
CA ASN A 248 24.63 -3.39 8.87
C ASN A 248 23.40 -3.20 7.97
N VAL A 249 22.70 -4.29 7.69
CA VAL A 249 21.48 -4.26 6.86
C VAL A 249 20.39 -3.44 7.56
N GLY A 250 19.74 -2.55 6.81
CA GLY A 250 18.57 -1.82 7.28
C GLY A 250 18.88 -0.61 8.17
N SER A 251 20.15 -0.22 8.33
CA SER A 251 20.56 0.94 9.13
C SER A 251 20.12 2.30 8.56
N GLY A 252 19.44 2.32 7.41
CA GLY A 252 18.97 3.53 6.73
C GLY A 252 20.07 4.20 5.89
N PHE A 253 19.93 5.52 5.67
CA PHE A 253 20.79 6.33 4.80
C PHE A 253 22.29 6.12 5.07
N GLY A 254 23.08 5.95 4.01
CA GLY A 254 24.54 5.99 4.12
C GLY A 254 25.23 5.01 3.18
N ASN A 255 26.35 4.47 3.66
CA ASN A 255 27.19 3.49 2.97
C ASN A 255 26.90 2.08 3.49
N GLU A 256 25.61 1.73 3.57
CA GLU A 256 25.13 0.45 4.08
C GLU A 256 23.99 -0.07 3.18
N PRO A 257 23.80 -1.40 3.11
CA PRO A 257 22.71 -2.01 2.34
C PRO A 257 21.33 -1.81 3.00
N GLY A 258 20.30 -1.71 2.17
CA GLY A 258 18.90 -1.64 2.58
C GLY A 258 18.40 -0.24 2.92
N GLY A 259 17.35 -0.17 3.73
CA GLY A 259 16.72 1.08 4.17
C GLY A 259 15.52 1.54 3.34
N LEU A 260 15.12 0.82 2.29
CA LEU A 260 13.83 1.05 1.59
C LEU A 260 12.83 -0.05 1.92
N THR A 261 13.25 -1.31 1.80
CA THR A 261 12.41 -2.45 2.16
C THR A 261 12.45 -2.69 3.67
N ALA A 262 11.27 -2.78 4.30
CA ALA A 262 11.18 -3.02 5.74
C ALA A 262 11.68 -4.43 6.12
N GLY A 263 12.48 -4.51 7.19
CA GLY A 263 12.95 -5.77 7.79
C GLY A 263 14.15 -6.41 7.11
N GLY A 264 14.79 -5.74 6.14
CA GLY A 264 15.93 -6.31 5.44
C GLY A 264 16.33 -5.54 4.18
N VAL A 265 16.92 -6.26 3.23
CA VAL A 265 17.40 -5.73 1.96
C VAL A 265 17.16 -6.73 0.84
N ALA A 266 16.72 -6.23 -0.32
CA ALA A 266 16.72 -7.01 -1.55
C ALA A 266 18.11 -6.98 -2.20
N VAL A 267 18.62 -8.15 -2.58
CA VAL A 267 19.89 -8.31 -3.29
C VAL A 267 19.72 -9.24 -4.48
N VAL A 268 20.71 -9.26 -5.38
CA VAL A 268 20.82 -10.27 -6.42
C VAL A 268 22.24 -10.79 -6.46
N THR A 269 22.36 -12.11 -6.61
CA THR A 269 23.62 -12.83 -6.66
C THR A 269 24.14 -12.94 -8.09
N THR A 270 25.40 -13.34 -8.25
CA THR A 270 26.05 -13.40 -9.57
C THR A 270 25.50 -14.49 -10.49
N ASP A 271 24.76 -15.47 -9.96
CA ASP A 271 23.95 -16.42 -10.75
C ASP A 271 22.62 -15.81 -11.25
N GLY A 272 22.32 -14.57 -10.88
CA GLY A 272 21.14 -13.81 -11.31
C GLY A 272 19.89 -14.02 -10.45
N ARG A 273 19.98 -14.77 -9.33
CA ARG A 273 18.83 -14.99 -8.44
C ARG A 273 18.68 -13.86 -7.45
N GLY A 274 17.45 -13.40 -7.26
CA GLY A 274 17.14 -12.37 -6.27
C GLY A 274 16.83 -12.98 -4.90
N HIS A 275 17.34 -12.33 -3.85
CA HIS A 275 17.19 -12.78 -2.47
C HIS A 275 16.76 -11.62 -1.58
N PHE A 276 16.13 -11.95 -0.46
CA PHE A 276 15.87 -11.00 0.61
C PHE A 276 16.64 -11.40 1.85
N ILE A 277 17.53 -10.51 2.28
CA ILE A 277 18.37 -10.73 3.44
C ILE A 277 17.75 -9.96 4.63
N PRO A 278 17.43 -10.63 5.75
CA PRO A 278 16.86 -9.96 6.91
C PRO A 278 17.89 -9.02 7.57
N ASP A 279 17.40 -7.96 8.22
CA ASP A 279 18.22 -7.01 8.97
C ASP A 279 18.92 -7.60 10.21
N THR A 280 18.61 -8.87 10.54
CA THR A 280 19.24 -9.65 11.61
C THR A 280 20.49 -10.41 11.18
N ILE A 281 20.86 -10.37 9.89
CA ILE A 281 22.08 -11.03 9.41
C ILE A 281 23.31 -10.49 10.15
N ASP A 282 24.27 -11.37 10.46
CA ASP A 282 25.55 -10.95 11.01
C ASP A 282 26.29 -10.07 9.97
N PRO A 283 26.72 -8.85 10.34
CA PRO A 283 27.44 -7.97 9.41
C PRO A 283 28.68 -8.60 8.78
N ALA A 284 29.37 -9.49 9.50
CA ALA A 284 30.51 -10.23 8.95
C ALA A 284 30.09 -11.21 7.84
N ILE A 285 28.92 -11.85 7.99
CA ILE A 285 28.36 -12.73 6.95
C ILE A 285 27.95 -11.90 5.73
N PHE A 286 27.27 -10.76 5.92
CA PHE A 286 26.93 -9.88 4.80
C PHE A 286 28.17 -9.44 4.03
N ARG A 287 29.26 -9.11 4.75
CA ARG A 287 30.53 -8.73 4.13
C ARG A 287 31.21 -9.86 3.37
N ALA A 288 31.07 -11.11 3.81
CA ALA A 288 31.56 -12.27 3.06
C ALA A 288 30.76 -12.47 1.75
N LEU A 289 29.44 -12.23 1.78
CA LEU A 289 28.60 -12.34 0.59
C LEU A 289 28.98 -11.35 -0.54
N VAL A 290 29.68 -10.25 -0.26
CA VAL A 290 30.07 -9.24 -1.28
C VAL A 290 31.50 -9.41 -1.80
N THR A 291 32.21 -10.45 -1.39
CA THR A 291 33.56 -10.79 -1.86
C THR A 291 33.52 -12.04 -2.76
N PRO A 292 33.96 -11.98 -4.03
CA PRO A 292 33.86 -13.10 -4.96
C PRO A 292 34.99 -14.15 -4.84
N GLN A 293 35.98 -13.89 -3.99
CA GLN A 293 37.21 -14.68 -3.82
C GLN A 293 37.66 -14.75 -2.35
N GLY A 294 36.72 -14.65 -1.41
CA GLY A 294 37.02 -14.67 0.03
C GLY A 294 37.31 -16.08 0.56
N GLY A 295 36.68 -17.11 -0.02
CA GLY A 295 36.89 -18.52 0.32
C GLY A 295 36.31 -18.93 1.67
N GLU A 296 35.46 -18.08 2.28
CA GLU A 296 34.73 -18.41 3.49
C GLU A 296 33.71 -19.53 3.25
N ARG A 297 33.49 -20.39 4.25
CA ARG A 297 32.40 -21.37 4.20
C ARG A 297 31.15 -20.77 4.80
N LEU A 298 30.21 -20.44 3.94
CA LEU A 298 28.85 -20.04 4.32
C LEU A 298 27.94 -21.28 4.40
N ALA A 299 26.82 -21.18 5.11
CA ALA A 299 25.85 -22.24 5.16
C ALA A 299 25.14 -22.35 3.80
N ASP A 300 24.89 -23.56 3.30
CA ASP A 300 24.29 -23.79 1.98
C ASP A 300 22.91 -23.12 1.86
N ASP A 301 22.15 -23.06 2.95
CA ASP A 301 20.79 -22.51 3.06
C ASP A 301 20.74 -21.02 3.47
N LEU A 302 21.88 -20.33 3.49
CA LEU A 302 21.98 -18.95 4.01
C LEU A 302 21.05 -17.95 3.30
N LEU A 303 20.78 -18.16 2.01
CA LEU A 303 19.98 -17.26 1.16
C LEU A 303 18.65 -17.87 0.67
N ASP A 304 18.27 -19.04 1.18
CA ASP A 304 17.04 -19.76 0.80
C ASP A 304 15.78 -19.33 1.58
#